data_AF-A0A7S0HZP0-F1
#
_entry.id   AF-A0A7S0HZP0-F1
#
_cell.length_a   1.000
_cell.length_b   1.000
_cell.length_c   1.000
_cell.angle_alpha   90.00
_cell.angle_beta   90.00
_cell.angle_gamma   90.00
#
_symmetry.space_group_name_H-M   'P 1'
#
loop_
_entity.id
_entity.type
_entity.pdbx_description
1 polymer ?
#
loop_
_entity_poly.entity_id
_entity_poly.type
_entity_poly.pdbx_seq_one_letter_code
_entity_poly.pdbx_strand_id
1 'polypeptide(L)'
;RCRWPTNDRRRGGPNDMVLPKRGGKEPPVKEEEGEEDYDEDEQGSEDDDYVELDLERTLTWTGNAVIIQAGGEFRMPLIVPHPSVLAIQFEVDNGNDIEFSLMFKDDNEDEANMLVEPVRVTDREGQLDIDTTGVCEIIWSNAYAWLTSKTLSYQLQLAPKIDLLKKKWRAAIISAASDFRIMSAVTSAEKAEALSKTIKLRKAQLHEVVSGSREKTAQAQTRHEKYMGHVARLEEEVAAARAHAEQAAADLASLHKEAADAERSLLKLQALRTLDSGATPALLDTLEHVAEPLQLLFDAYATSMYEQPQEGEEEEERPPSSIDRAELLHLLQDFEIIGRGDPPEVMYGVFSGCGQQMSLDEFKRGLARLAVGVADEKEEDPLTPLLLLLPDRIEQIKLTSLDVQRRFKVLQACDMLATLLDDELDEGDSEEEEEEEQE
;
A
#
# COMPACT_ATOMS: atom_id res chain seq x y z
N ARG A 1 -3.91 88.79 -32.30
CA ARG A 1 -2.45 89.00 -32.55
C ARG A 1 -2.03 88.03 -33.64
N CYS A 2 -2.03 88.47 -34.90
CA CYS A 2 -1.67 87.63 -36.03
C CYS A 2 -0.15 87.39 -36.02
N ARG A 3 0.28 86.13 -35.88
CA ARG A 3 1.69 85.74 -36.12
C ARG A 3 1.81 85.39 -37.60
N TRP A 4 2.53 86.20 -38.35
CA TRP A 4 2.92 85.90 -39.72
C TRP A 4 4.38 85.43 -39.72
N PRO A 5 4.70 84.23 -40.24
CA PRO A 5 6.07 83.81 -40.41
C PRO A 5 6.71 84.54 -41.60
N THR A 6 7.78 85.29 -41.36
CA THR A 6 8.67 85.82 -42.41
C THR A 6 9.59 84.68 -42.87
N ASN A 7 9.32 84.08 -44.03
CA ASN A 7 10.05 82.92 -44.51
C ASN A 7 11.28 83.35 -45.32
N ASP A 8 12.47 83.38 -44.70
CA ASP A 8 13.76 83.64 -45.36
C ASP A 8 14.54 82.32 -45.49
N ARG A 9 14.35 81.60 -46.61
CA ARG A 9 14.98 80.28 -46.87
C ARG A 9 16.42 80.45 -47.39
N ARG A 10 17.44 80.12 -46.58
CA ARG A 10 18.82 79.86 -47.05
C ARG A 10 19.18 78.38 -47.03
N ARG A 11 19.80 77.93 -48.12
CA ARG A 11 20.22 76.55 -48.45
C ARG A 11 21.38 76.07 -47.57
N GLY A 12 21.30 74.82 -47.09
CA GLY A 12 22.38 74.10 -46.42
C GLY A 12 23.45 73.59 -47.39
N GLY A 13 24.70 73.57 -46.93
CA GLY A 13 25.85 72.95 -47.60
C GLY A 13 26.19 71.57 -47.01
N PRO A 14 26.94 70.72 -47.73
CA PRO A 14 27.26 69.36 -47.28
C PRO A 14 28.60 69.33 -46.52
N ASN A 15 28.65 68.54 -45.44
CA ASN A 15 29.89 68.20 -44.73
C ASN A 15 30.34 66.78 -45.11
N ASP A 16 31.55 66.70 -45.66
CA ASP A 16 32.33 65.48 -45.82
C ASP A 16 32.85 65.01 -44.44
N MET A 17 32.66 63.72 -44.12
CA MET A 17 33.43 63.04 -43.07
C MET A 17 34.17 61.84 -43.65
N VAL A 18 35.49 61.88 -43.47
CA VAL A 18 36.45 60.81 -43.73
C VAL A 18 36.77 60.12 -42.39
N LEU A 19 36.98 58.79 -42.41
CA LEU A 19 38.00 57.98 -41.70
C LEU A 19 37.49 56.50 -41.48
N PRO A 20 38.30 55.52 -41.04
CA PRO A 20 38.97 54.60 -41.96
C PRO A 20 38.70 53.11 -41.66
N LYS A 21 39.02 52.26 -42.64
CA LYS A 21 39.04 50.79 -42.51
C LYS A 21 40.19 50.32 -41.59
N ARG A 22 39.87 49.47 -40.60
CA ARG A 22 40.77 48.42 -40.07
C ARG A 22 39.96 47.20 -39.68
N GLY A 23 40.36 46.05 -40.22
CA GLY A 23 39.76 44.75 -39.93
C GLY A 23 40.38 44.04 -38.75
N GLY A 24 39.80 42.89 -38.39
CA GLY A 24 40.45 41.90 -37.55
C GLY A 24 39.48 41.01 -36.76
N LYS A 25 39.29 39.79 -37.29
CA LYS A 25 39.15 38.49 -36.61
C LYS A 25 38.05 38.29 -35.56
N GLU A 26 37.13 37.39 -35.92
CA GLU A 26 36.14 36.70 -35.08
C GLU A 26 36.78 35.85 -33.96
N PRO A 27 36.13 35.81 -32.79
CA PRO A 27 36.04 34.61 -31.96
C PRO A 27 34.55 34.25 -31.63
N PRO A 28 34.30 33.10 -30.97
CA PRO A 28 33.16 32.25 -31.29
C PRO A 28 31.85 32.61 -30.58
N VAL A 29 30.77 32.25 -31.26
CA VAL A 29 29.36 32.29 -30.90
C VAL A 29 29.12 31.74 -29.48
N LYS A 30 28.71 32.63 -28.59
CA LYS A 30 27.87 32.30 -27.44
C LYS A 30 26.43 32.66 -27.84
N GLU A 31 25.53 31.70 -27.67
CA GLU A 31 24.09 31.92 -27.72
C GLU A 31 23.71 32.75 -26.48
N GLU A 32 23.79 34.08 -26.59
CA GLU A 32 23.12 35.02 -25.71
C GLU A 32 21.74 35.30 -26.31
N GLU A 33 20.71 35.08 -25.51
CA GLU A 33 19.33 35.49 -25.78
C GLU A 33 19.35 37.01 -26.00
N GLY A 34 19.10 37.43 -27.25
CA GLY A 34 19.08 38.83 -27.63
C GLY A 34 17.94 39.56 -26.96
N GLU A 35 18.26 40.31 -25.92
CA GLU A 35 17.51 41.50 -25.52
C GLU A 35 17.60 42.48 -26.70
N GLU A 36 16.51 42.60 -27.45
CA GLU A 36 16.31 43.68 -28.41
C GLU A 36 16.13 44.98 -27.61
N ASP A 37 17.24 45.69 -27.37
CA ASP A 37 17.23 47.10 -26.96
C ASP A 37 16.59 47.91 -28.11
N TYR A 38 15.29 48.18 -27.98
CA TYR A 38 14.62 49.20 -28.76
C TYR A 38 15.01 50.55 -28.17
N ASP A 39 16.00 51.20 -28.79
CA ASP A 39 16.28 52.62 -28.59
C ASP A 39 15.05 53.43 -29.08
N GLU A 40 14.10 53.65 -28.18
CA GLU A 40 12.98 54.61 -28.33
C GLU A 40 13.51 56.04 -28.24
N ASP A 41 14.36 56.45 -29.19
CA ASP A 41 14.63 57.86 -29.46
C ASP A 41 13.51 58.40 -30.37
N GLU A 42 12.26 58.34 -29.90
CA GLU A 42 11.18 59.20 -30.38
C GLU A 42 11.48 60.63 -29.88
N GLN A 43 12.44 61.28 -30.53
CA GLN A 43 12.48 62.73 -30.57
C GLN A 43 11.18 63.17 -31.23
N GLY A 44 10.19 63.46 -30.37
CA GLY A 44 8.99 64.18 -30.75
C GLY A 44 9.42 65.43 -31.50
N SER A 45 9.29 65.38 -32.82
CA SER A 45 9.28 66.58 -33.63
C SER A 45 8.21 67.46 -33.01
N GLU A 46 8.60 68.67 -32.63
CA GLU A 46 7.66 69.78 -32.49
C GLU A 46 7.06 69.96 -33.89
N ASP A 47 6.09 69.09 -34.23
CA ASP A 47 5.31 69.19 -35.43
C ASP A 47 4.64 70.54 -35.33
N ASP A 48 5.16 71.49 -36.11
CA ASP A 48 4.48 72.72 -36.47
C ASP A 48 3.00 72.35 -36.63
N ASP A 49 2.14 72.88 -35.76
CA ASP A 49 0.70 72.60 -35.68
C ASP A 49 0.05 72.98 -37.03
N TYR A 50 0.29 72.19 -38.08
CA TYR A 50 -0.44 72.22 -39.32
C TYR A 50 -1.81 71.72 -38.95
N VAL A 51 -2.70 72.68 -38.72
CA VAL A 51 -4.11 72.44 -38.53
C VAL A 51 -4.61 71.76 -39.79
N GLU A 52 -4.67 70.44 -39.75
CA GLU A 52 -5.27 69.62 -40.79
C GLU A 52 -6.76 69.96 -40.82
N LEU A 53 -7.10 70.90 -41.72
CA LEU A 53 -8.46 71.39 -41.90
C LEU A 53 -9.32 70.22 -42.36
N ASP A 54 -10.45 70.02 -41.70
CA ASP A 54 -11.40 68.98 -42.07
C ASP A 54 -12.01 69.34 -43.44
N LEU A 55 -11.48 68.72 -44.51
CA LEU A 55 -11.82 69.03 -45.90
C LEU A 55 -13.33 68.86 -46.19
N GLU A 56 -14.03 68.04 -45.42
CA GLU A 56 -15.47 67.81 -45.59
C GLU A 56 -16.34 68.99 -45.11
N ARG A 57 -15.81 69.83 -44.22
CA ARG A 57 -16.52 70.98 -43.63
C ARG A 57 -15.89 72.32 -43.97
N THR A 58 -14.75 72.29 -44.64
CA THR A 58 -14.04 73.49 -45.08
C THR A 58 -14.71 74.06 -46.33
N LEU A 59 -15.21 75.29 -46.21
CA LEU A 59 -15.71 76.00 -47.37
C LEU A 59 -14.52 76.52 -48.18
N THR A 60 -14.50 76.25 -49.49
CA THR A 60 -13.40 76.65 -50.38
C THR A 60 -13.91 77.53 -51.50
N TRP A 61 -13.24 78.65 -51.72
CA TRP A 61 -13.48 79.56 -52.84
C TRP A 61 -12.21 79.66 -53.68
N THR A 62 -12.34 79.44 -54.99
CA THR A 62 -11.25 79.60 -55.93
C THR A 62 -11.66 80.54 -57.06
N GLY A 63 -10.76 81.44 -57.42
CA GLY A 63 -10.91 82.31 -58.57
C GLY A 63 -9.67 82.18 -59.43
N ASN A 64 -9.83 81.68 -60.64
CA ASN A 64 -8.74 81.62 -61.61
C ASN A 64 -8.87 82.82 -62.56
N ALA A 65 -7.83 83.64 -62.65
CA ALA A 65 -7.73 84.77 -63.57
C ALA A 65 -8.79 85.88 -63.41
N VAL A 66 -8.97 86.39 -62.19
CA VAL A 66 -9.77 87.60 -61.93
C VAL A 66 -9.05 88.84 -62.46
N ILE A 67 -9.65 89.53 -63.42
CA ILE A 67 -9.06 90.72 -64.06
C ILE A 67 -9.56 91.99 -63.36
N ILE A 68 -8.63 92.76 -62.79
CA ILE A 68 -8.89 94.02 -62.11
C ILE A 68 -8.33 95.15 -62.99
N GLN A 69 -9.23 96.00 -63.47
CA GLN A 69 -8.88 97.11 -64.38
C GLN A 69 -7.98 98.15 -63.68
N ALA A 70 -7.26 98.93 -64.48
CA ALA A 70 -6.48 100.07 -63.98
C ALA A 70 -7.39 101.05 -63.22
N GLY A 71 -7.01 101.42 -62.00
CA GLY A 71 -7.83 102.25 -61.11
C GLY A 71 -9.00 101.53 -60.45
N GLY A 72 -9.21 100.24 -60.74
CA GLY A 72 -10.32 99.45 -60.22
C GLY A 72 -10.03 98.74 -58.90
N GLU A 73 -11.07 98.18 -58.30
CA GLU A 73 -11.00 97.33 -57.11
C GLU A 73 -11.89 96.10 -57.30
N PHE A 74 -11.49 94.98 -56.70
CA PHE A 74 -12.29 93.78 -56.59
C PHE A 74 -12.52 93.46 -55.11
N ARG A 75 -13.79 93.35 -54.72
CA ARG A 75 -14.22 93.05 -53.35
C ARG A 75 -14.95 91.74 -53.32
N MET A 76 -14.53 90.83 -52.46
CA MET A 76 -15.19 89.55 -52.26
C MET A 76 -15.73 89.45 -50.83
N PRO A 77 -17.07 89.49 -50.65
CA PRO A 77 -17.67 89.27 -49.34
C PRO A 77 -17.68 87.78 -49.00
N LEU A 78 -17.21 87.45 -47.80
CA LEU A 78 -17.14 86.11 -47.25
C LEU A 78 -17.96 86.05 -45.97
N ILE A 79 -19.07 85.32 -45.98
CA ILE A 79 -19.90 85.13 -44.79
C ILE A 79 -19.19 84.12 -43.87
N VAL A 80 -18.95 84.52 -42.63
CA VAL A 80 -18.33 83.72 -41.58
C VAL A 80 -19.42 83.33 -40.57
N PRO A 81 -20.04 82.14 -40.73
CA PRO A 81 -21.22 81.78 -39.93
C PRO A 81 -20.87 81.36 -38.49
N HIS A 82 -19.61 81.01 -38.22
CA HIS A 82 -19.11 80.52 -36.94
C HIS A 82 -17.67 81.02 -36.76
N PRO A 83 -17.15 81.13 -35.52
CA PRO A 83 -15.72 81.37 -35.29
C PRO A 83 -14.87 80.36 -36.09
N SER A 84 -14.01 80.88 -36.96
CA SER A 84 -13.37 80.10 -38.02
C SER A 84 -11.93 80.53 -38.24
N VAL A 85 -11.15 79.69 -38.90
CA VAL A 85 -9.82 80.01 -39.43
C VAL A 85 -9.96 80.19 -40.94
N LEU A 86 -9.55 81.36 -41.43
CA LEU A 86 -9.52 81.70 -42.84
C LEU A 86 -8.09 81.54 -43.36
N ALA A 87 -7.85 80.53 -44.20
CA ALA A 87 -6.60 80.38 -44.94
C ALA A 87 -6.74 81.07 -46.31
N ILE A 88 -5.77 81.92 -46.63
CA ILE A 88 -5.73 82.76 -47.82
C ILE A 88 -4.47 82.41 -48.59
N GLN A 89 -4.63 82.16 -49.89
CA GLN A 89 -3.54 82.04 -50.83
C GLN A 89 -3.91 82.78 -52.12
N PHE A 90 -3.06 83.68 -52.60
CA PHE A 90 -3.26 84.28 -53.92
C PHE A 90 -1.94 84.65 -54.60
N GLU A 91 -1.99 84.79 -55.92
CA GLU A 91 -0.88 85.19 -56.77
C GLU A 91 -1.39 86.12 -57.89
N VAL A 92 -0.59 87.14 -58.24
CA VAL A 92 -0.87 88.05 -59.35
C VAL A 92 0.01 87.69 -60.55
N ASP A 93 -0.62 87.48 -61.70
CA ASP A 93 0.05 87.14 -62.94
C ASP A 93 1.07 88.23 -63.35
N ASN A 94 2.19 87.77 -63.91
CA ASN A 94 3.31 88.60 -64.37
C ASN A 94 4.06 89.35 -63.25
N GLY A 95 3.90 88.96 -61.98
CA GLY A 95 4.67 89.50 -60.85
C GLY A 95 4.42 90.98 -60.57
N ASN A 96 3.29 91.51 -61.02
CA ASN A 96 2.86 92.86 -60.70
C ASN A 96 2.26 92.90 -59.29
N ASP A 97 2.58 93.92 -58.51
CA ASP A 97 2.05 94.03 -57.15
C ASP A 97 0.59 94.51 -57.13
N ILE A 98 -0.21 94.06 -56.18
CA ILE A 98 -1.58 94.54 -55.95
C ILE A 98 -1.74 94.94 -54.49
N GLU A 99 -2.56 95.95 -54.22
CA GLU A 99 -2.88 96.28 -52.84
C GLU A 99 -3.92 95.29 -52.31
N PHE A 100 -3.56 94.58 -51.24
CA PHE A 100 -4.40 93.61 -50.56
C PHE A 100 -4.76 94.12 -49.17
N SER A 101 -6.04 94.08 -48.84
CA SER A 101 -6.54 94.37 -47.49
C SER A 101 -7.70 93.45 -47.13
N LEU A 102 -7.98 93.35 -45.83
CA LEU A 102 -9.09 92.56 -45.32
C LEU A 102 -9.82 93.35 -44.25
N MET A 103 -11.12 93.51 -44.44
CA MET A 103 -12.03 94.13 -43.49
C MET A 103 -13.00 93.07 -42.95
N PHE A 104 -13.43 93.23 -41.72
CA PHE A 104 -14.40 92.34 -41.10
C PHE A 104 -15.47 93.16 -40.40
N LYS A 105 -16.72 92.89 -40.75
CA LYS A 105 -17.88 93.44 -40.08
C LYS A 105 -18.51 92.34 -39.24
N ASP A 106 -18.42 92.47 -37.91
CA ASP A 106 -19.11 91.59 -36.98
C ASP A 106 -20.62 91.77 -37.11
N ASP A 107 -21.40 90.70 -36.95
CA ASP A 107 -22.86 90.79 -36.94
C ASP A 107 -23.38 91.65 -35.75
N ASN A 108 -22.57 91.80 -34.70
CA ASN A 108 -22.91 92.55 -33.49
C ASN A 108 -22.37 93.98 -33.47
N GLU A 109 -21.51 94.37 -34.41
CA GLU A 109 -20.90 95.70 -34.48
C GLU A 109 -21.37 96.44 -35.73
N ASP A 110 -21.69 97.73 -35.58
CA ASP A 110 -22.14 98.55 -36.71
C ASP A 110 -20.97 98.95 -37.64
N GLU A 111 -19.75 99.04 -37.08
CA GLU A 111 -18.53 99.45 -37.77
C GLU A 111 -17.70 98.24 -38.23
N ALA A 112 -17.05 98.36 -39.40
CA ALA A 112 -16.17 97.34 -39.92
C ALA A 112 -14.74 97.55 -39.41
N ASN A 113 -14.14 96.50 -38.85
CA ASN A 113 -12.78 96.50 -38.35
C ASN A 113 -11.79 96.05 -39.45
N MET A 114 -10.64 96.71 -39.54
CA MET A 114 -9.58 96.31 -40.46
C MET A 114 -8.73 95.21 -39.83
N LEU A 115 -8.81 93.99 -40.36
CA LEU A 115 -8.02 92.84 -39.86
C LEU A 115 -6.64 92.77 -40.52
N VAL A 116 -6.53 93.19 -41.78
CA VAL A 116 -5.26 93.31 -42.50
C VAL A 116 -5.20 94.67 -43.16
N GLU A 117 -4.21 95.47 -42.74
CA GLU A 117 -3.95 96.79 -43.35
C GLU A 117 -3.58 96.66 -44.83
N PRO A 118 -3.96 97.65 -45.67
CA PRO A 118 -3.59 97.68 -47.08
C PRO A 118 -2.09 97.53 -47.30
N VAL A 119 -1.71 96.47 -48.02
CA VAL A 119 -0.31 96.17 -48.33
C VAL A 119 -0.16 95.77 -49.78
N ARG A 120 0.88 96.30 -50.44
CA ARG A 120 1.22 95.95 -51.82
C ARG A 120 2.06 94.68 -51.85
N VAL A 121 1.54 93.63 -52.48
CA VAL A 121 2.19 92.32 -52.59
C VAL A 121 1.94 91.70 -53.96
N THR A 122 2.85 90.84 -54.42
CA THR A 122 2.71 90.05 -55.66
C THR A 122 1.93 88.75 -55.44
N ASP A 123 2.06 88.20 -54.25
CA ASP A 123 1.51 86.95 -53.79
C ASP A 123 1.39 86.98 -52.27
N ARG A 124 0.49 86.17 -51.71
CA ARG A 124 0.36 86.03 -50.26
C ARG A 124 -0.21 84.68 -49.90
N GLU A 125 0.39 84.06 -48.89
CA GLU A 125 -0.13 82.88 -48.22
C GLU A 125 -0.20 83.14 -46.70
N GLY A 126 -1.29 82.72 -46.06
CA GLY A 126 -1.32 82.55 -44.62
C GLY A 126 -2.72 82.42 -44.04
N GLN A 127 -2.80 82.38 -42.72
CA GLN A 127 -4.02 82.06 -41.99
C GLN A 127 -4.41 83.19 -41.05
N LEU A 128 -5.72 83.40 -40.92
CA LEU A 128 -6.32 84.40 -40.07
C LEU A 128 -7.38 83.77 -39.18
N ASP A 129 -7.20 83.95 -37.88
CA ASP A 129 -8.19 83.59 -36.87
C ASP A 129 -9.31 84.63 -36.83
N ILE A 130 -10.55 84.18 -37.06
CA ILE A 130 -11.77 84.97 -36.93
C ILE A 130 -12.55 84.42 -35.74
N ASP A 131 -12.66 85.22 -34.68
CA ASP A 131 -13.23 84.79 -33.39
C ASP A 131 -14.75 84.94 -33.30
N THR A 132 -15.37 85.67 -34.25
CA THR A 132 -16.80 86.02 -34.23
C THR A 132 -17.48 85.71 -35.56
N THR A 133 -18.81 85.88 -35.62
CA THR A 133 -19.61 85.71 -36.85
C THR A 133 -19.78 87.05 -37.54
N GLY A 134 -19.84 87.04 -38.86
CA GLY A 134 -19.94 88.29 -39.61
C GLY A 134 -19.60 88.14 -41.08
N VAL A 135 -19.25 89.25 -41.71
CA VAL A 135 -18.83 89.31 -43.10
C VAL A 135 -17.41 89.81 -43.19
N CYS A 136 -16.54 88.96 -43.73
CA CYS A 136 -15.16 89.27 -44.08
C CYS A 136 -15.12 89.79 -45.54
N GLU A 137 -14.79 91.05 -45.74
CA GLU A 137 -14.56 91.61 -47.08
C GLU A 137 -13.08 91.53 -47.43
N ILE A 138 -12.76 90.73 -48.44
CA ILE A 138 -11.41 90.60 -48.98
C ILE A 138 -11.30 91.54 -50.18
N ILE A 139 -10.32 92.43 -50.15
CA ILE A 139 -10.22 93.54 -51.10
C ILE A 139 -8.87 93.49 -51.81
N TRP A 140 -8.93 93.43 -53.13
CA TRP A 140 -7.77 93.60 -54.02
C TRP A 140 -7.95 94.89 -54.82
N SER A 141 -7.10 95.88 -54.56
CA SER A 141 -7.16 97.22 -55.15
C SER A 141 -6.05 97.41 -56.17
N ASN A 142 -6.44 97.82 -57.38
CA ASN A 142 -5.55 98.27 -58.45
C ASN A 142 -5.64 99.79 -58.65
N ALA A 143 -6.03 100.53 -57.62
CA ALA A 143 -6.24 101.98 -57.66
C ALA A 143 -4.99 102.76 -58.11
N TYR A 144 -3.80 102.21 -57.83
CA TYR A 144 -2.52 102.85 -58.13
C TYR A 144 -1.98 102.57 -59.54
N ALA A 145 -2.59 101.67 -60.32
CA ALA A 145 -2.20 101.46 -61.71
C ALA A 145 -3.02 102.34 -62.65
N TRP A 146 -2.35 103.14 -63.49
CA TRP A 146 -3.02 104.04 -64.43
C TRP A 146 -3.25 103.44 -65.82
N LEU A 147 -2.50 102.39 -66.20
CA LEU A 147 -2.50 101.87 -67.57
C LEU A 147 -2.69 100.36 -67.67
N THR A 148 -2.37 99.60 -66.62
CA THR A 148 -2.33 98.13 -66.67
C THR A 148 -3.41 97.51 -65.81
N SER A 149 -4.15 96.56 -66.39
CA SER A 149 -4.97 95.63 -65.63
C SER A 149 -4.09 94.56 -64.98
N LYS A 150 -4.55 94.01 -63.87
CA LYS A 150 -3.90 92.89 -63.18
C LYS A 150 -4.80 91.67 -63.24
N THR A 151 -4.20 90.49 -63.40
CA THR A 151 -4.91 89.21 -63.38
C THR A 151 -4.47 88.47 -62.13
N LEU A 152 -5.44 88.05 -61.31
CA LEU A 152 -5.25 87.46 -59.99
C LEU A 152 -5.78 86.03 -59.99
N SER A 153 -5.05 85.10 -59.38
CA SER A 153 -5.58 83.79 -58.99
C SER A 153 -5.59 83.66 -57.47
N TYR A 154 -6.69 83.18 -56.89
CA TYR A 154 -6.82 83.02 -55.44
C TYR A 154 -7.47 81.69 -55.05
N GLN A 155 -7.11 81.23 -53.86
CA GLN A 155 -7.72 80.13 -53.13
C GLN A 155 -7.93 80.56 -51.67
N LEU A 156 -9.17 80.44 -51.20
CA LEU A 156 -9.59 80.78 -49.85
C LEU A 156 -10.25 79.56 -49.22
N GLN A 157 -9.91 79.27 -47.98
CA GLN A 157 -10.48 78.17 -47.21
C GLN A 157 -10.94 78.67 -45.85
N LEU A 158 -12.19 78.39 -45.48
CA LEU A 158 -12.75 78.76 -44.18
C LEU A 158 -13.13 77.49 -43.41
N ALA A 159 -12.51 77.25 -42.27
CA ALA A 159 -12.76 76.09 -41.42
C ALA A 159 -13.25 76.50 -40.01
N PRO A 160 -14.31 75.88 -39.47
CA PRO A 160 -14.80 76.19 -38.12
C PRO A 160 -13.81 75.81 -37.00
N LYS A 161 -13.63 76.68 -35.99
CA LYS A 161 -12.74 76.41 -34.82
C LYS A 161 -13.23 75.29 -33.91
N ILE A 162 -14.55 75.05 -33.85
CA ILE A 162 -15.19 74.08 -32.94
C ILE A 162 -14.68 72.65 -33.19
N ASP A 163 -14.31 72.32 -34.42
CA ASP A 163 -13.92 70.97 -34.79
C ASP A 163 -12.47 70.64 -34.37
N LEU A 164 -11.61 71.66 -34.21
CA LEU A 164 -10.23 71.49 -33.76
C LEU A 164 -10.14 71.09 -32.28
N LEU A 165 -10.92 71.75 -31.42
CA LEU A 165 -10.95 71.44 -29.98
C LEU A 165 -11.54 70.05 -29.71
N LYS A 166 -12.58 69.66 -30.47
CA LYS A 166 -13.15 68.31 -30.38
C LYS A 166 -12.16 67.23 -30.83
N LYS A 167 -11.37 67.48 -31.89
CA LYS A 167 -10.32 66.56 -32.35
C LYS A 167 -9.24 66.37 -31.29
N LYS A 168 -8.70 67.47 -30.73
CA LYS A 168 -7.70 67.42 -29.64
C LYS A 168 -8.22 66.70 -28.39
N TRP A 169 -9.46 66.96 -27.99
CA TRP A 169 -10.08 66.30 -26.82
C TRP A 169 -10.31 64.79 -27.05
N ARG A 170 -10.76 64.38 -28.23
CA ARG A 170 -10.91 62.95 -28.58
C ARG A 170 -9.57 62.22 -28.57
N ALA A 171 -8.52 62.83 -29.14
CA ALA A 171 -7.17 62.25 -29.14
C ALA A 171 -6.65 62.06 -27.70
N ALA A 172 -6.82 63.07 -26.84
CA ALA A 172 -6.42 62.97 -25.43
C ALA A 172 -7.16 61.86 -24.67
N ILE A 173 -8.46 61.66 -24.93
CA ILE A 173 -9.23 60.56 -24.32
C ILE A 173 -8.74 59.19 -24.78
N ILE A 174 -8.45 59.04 -26.08
CA ILE A 174 -7.98 57.78 -26.64
C ILE A 174 -6.62 57.41 -26.03
N SER A 175 -5.71 58.38 -25.92
CA SER A 175 -4.40 58.21 -25.26
C SER A 175 -4.55 57.88 -23.77
N ALA A 176 -5.39 58.58 -23.02
CA ALA A 176 -5.62 58.26 -21.61
C ALA A 176 -6.21 56.84 -21.42
N ALA A 177 -7.05 56.39 -22.36
CA ALA A 177 -7.61 55.05 -22.35
C ALA A 177 -6.58 53.96 -22.70
N SER A 178 -5.62 54.23 -23.58
CA SER A 178 -4.50 53.30 -23.84
C SER A 178 -3.60 53.18 -22.61
N ASP A 179 -3.26 54.30 -21.97
CA ASP A 179 -2.40 54.31 -20.78
C ASP A 179 -3.03 53.53 -19.63
N PHE A 180 -4.35 53.69 -19.43
CA PHE A 180 -5.07 52.92 -18.43
C PHE A 180 -5.05 51.41 -18.71
N ARG A 181 -5.17 50.99 -19.99
CA ARG A 181 -5.09 49.57 -20.36
C ARG A 181 -3.70 49.00 -20.09
N ILE A 182 -2.65 49.76 -20.42
CA ILE A 182 -1.25 49.35 -20.18
C ILE A 182 -1.02 49.21 -18.68
N MET A 183 -1.40 50.21 -17.87
CA MET A 183 -1.28 50.16 -16.42
C MET A 183 -2.08 49.00 -15.80
N SER A 184 -3.29 48.74 -16.29
CA SER A 184 -4.09 47.59 -15.84
C SER A 184 -3.44 46.25 -16.21
N ALA A 185 -2.79 46.14 -17.37
CA ALA A 185 -2.08 44.94 -17.78
C ALA A 185 -0.86 44.68 -16.89
N VAL A 186 -0.04 45.72 -16.63
CA VAL A 186 1.15 45.64 -15.75
C VAL A 186 0.75 45.18 -14.34
N THR A 187 -0.24 45.83 -13.72
CA THR A 187 -0.69 45.44 -12.37
C THR A 187 -1.25 44.02 -12.31
N SER A 188 -1.86 43.52 -13.40
CA SER A 188 -2.32 42.13 -13.49
C SER A 188 -1.16 41.13 -13.61
N ALA A 189 -0.11 41.49 -14.37
CA ALA A 189 1.09 40.69 -14.52
C ALA A 189 1.87 40.58 -13.21
N GLU A 190 2.04 41.68 -12.46
CA GLU A 190 2.66 41.68 -11.13
C GLU A 190 1.93 40.76 -10.15
N LYS A 191 0.59 40.79 -10.15
CA LYS A 191 -0.23 39.89 -9.33
C LYS A 191 -0.04 38.42 -9.73
N ALA A 192 0.02 38.14 -11.02
CA ALA A 192 0.26 36.78 -11.52
C ALA A 192 1.65 36.27 -11.12
N GLU A 193 2.68 37.12 -11.19
CA GLU A 193 4.03 36.78 -10.76
C GLU A 193 4.11 36.53 -9.24
N ALA A 194 3.46 37.37 -8.44
CA ALA A 194 3.36 37.18 -6.99
C ALA A 194 2.71 35.84 -6.63
N LEU A 195 1.59 35.50 -7.29
CA LEU A 195 0.93 34.21 -7.12
C LEU A 195 1.85 33.04 -7.54
N SER A 196 2.54 33.16 -8.67
CA SER A 196 3.50 32.16 -9.13
C SER A 196 4.62 31.90 -8.10
N LYS A 197 5.18 32.96 -7.50
CA LYS A 197 6.17 32.85 -6.41
C LYS A 197 5.60 32.09 -5.20
N THR A 198 4.38 32.40 -4.78
CA THR A 198 3.75 31.68 -3.64
C THR A 198 3.49 30.20 -3.93
N ILE A 199 3.07 29.86 -5.16
CA ILE A 199 2.85 28.47 -5.57
C ILE A 199 4.17 27.70 -5.59
N LYS A 200 5.25 28.29 -6.12
CA LYS A 200 6.59 27.68 -6.10
C LYS A 200 7.05 27.37 -4.68
N LEU A 201 6.88 28.32 -3.75
CA LEU A 201 7.25 28.15 -2.35
C LEU A 201 6.42 27.05 -1.67
N ARG A 202 5.09 27.04 -1.87
CA ARG A 202 4.23 25.96 -1.34
C ARG A 202 4.57 24.59 -1.92
N LYS A 203 4.92 24.52 -3.20
CA LYS A 203 5.36 23.27 -3.84
C LYS A 203 6.65 22.75 -3.22
N ALA A 204 7.62 23.62 -2.94
CA ALA A 204 8.86 23.25 -2.26
C ALA A 204 8.60 22.73 -0.83
N GLN A 205 7.77 23.43 -0.06
CA GLN A 205 7.36 23.00 1.29
C GLN A 205 6.65 21.64 1.27
N LEU A 206 5.73 21.44 0.34
CA LEU A 206 5.01 20.17 0.21
C LEU A 206 5.95 19.03 -0.18
N HIS A 207 6.93 19.29 -1.04
CA HIS A 207 7.95 18.30 -1.39
C HIS A 207 8.79 17.91 -0.18
N GLU A 208 9.22 18.87 0.64
CA GLU A 208 9.97 18.64 1.89
C GLU A 208 9.17 17.79 2.90
N VAL A 209 7.88 18.10 3.07
CA VAL A 209 6.97 17.32 3.94
C VAL A 209 6.80 15.90 3.41
N VAL A 210 6.64 15.71 2.09
CA VAL A 210 6.52 14.38 1.48
C VAL A 210 7.81 13.58 1.62
N SER A 211 8.99 14.19 1.41
CA SER A 211 10.26 13.50 1.62
C SER A 211 10.46 13.11 3.07
N GLY A 212 10.15 14.00 4.02
CA GLY A 212 10.24 13.70 5.45
C GLY A 212 9.25 12.61 5.89
N SER A 213 8.04 12.59 5.31
CA SER A 213 7.07 11.52 5.56
C SER A 213 7.55 10.18 5.01
N ARG A 214 8.14 10.16 3.80
CA ARG A 214 8.71 8.93 3.21
C ARG A 214 9.84 8.35 4.04
N GLU A 215 10.73 9.21 4.55
CA GLU A 215 11.81 8.79 5.44
C GLU A 215 11.26 8.18 6.74
N LYS A 216 10.27 8.84 7.37
CA LYS A 216 9.59 8.31 8.57
C LYS A 216 8.92 6.96 8.31
N THR A 217 8.28 6.77 7.15
CA THR A 217 7.68 5.47 6.80
C THR A 217 8.73 4.39 6.58
N ALA A 218 9.86 4.70 5.95
CA ALA A 218 10.97 3.75 5.79
C ALA A 218 11.60 3.39 7.15
N GLN A 219 11.76 4.35 8.05
CA GLN A 219 12.22 4.10 9.42
C GLN A 219 11.22 3.27 10.22
N ALA A 220 9.91 3.49 10.05
CA ALA A 220 8.88 2.67 10.68
C ALA A 220 8.87 1.23 10.15
N GLN A 221 9.04 1.04 8.84
CA GLN A 221 9.15 -0.28 8.22
C GLN A 221 10.37 -1.05 8.71
N THR A 222 11.56 -0.42 8.72
CA THR A 222 12.78 -1.07 9.23
C THR A 222 12.68 -1.41 10.72
N ARG A 223 12.01 -0.59 11.54
CA ARG A 223 11.70 -0.94 12.94
C ARG A 223 10.74 -2.13 13.01
N HIS A 224 9.69 -2.14 12.19
CA HIS A 224 8.72 -3.24 12.16
C HIS A 224 9.39 -4.56 11.75
N GLU A 225 10.24 -4.56 10.72
CA GLU A 225 11.04 -5.74 10.32
C GLU A 225 11.92 -6.26 11.46
N LYS A 226 12.59 -5.36 12.20
CA LYS A 226 13.36 -5.74 13.40
C LYS A 226 12.49 -6.37 14.48
N TYR A 227 11.31 -5.81 14.74
CA TYR A 227 10.37 -6.38 15.71
C TYR A 227 9.85 -7.75 15.26
N MET A 228 9.50 -7.91 13.99
CA MET A 228 9.08 -9.21 13.44
C MET A 228 10.19 -10.26 13.55
N GLY A 229 11.45 -9.89 13.30
CA GLY A 229 12.58 -10.78 13.53
C GLY A 229 12.74 -11.18 15.00
N HIS A 230 12.46 -10.27 15.95
CA HIS A 230 12.49 -10.60 17.38
C HIS A 230 11.34 -11.53 17.78
N VAL A 231 10.14 -11.31 17.26
CA VAL A 231 8.99 -12.19 17.49
C VAL A 231 9.27 -13.59 16.96
N ALA A 232 9.79 -13.73 15.74
CA ALA A 232 10.14 -15.03 15.17
C ALA A 232 11.15 -15.81 16.03
N ARG A 233 12.15 -15.11 16.60
CA ARG A 233 13.11 -15.71 17.52
C ARG A 233 12.45 -16.16 18.84
N LEU A 234 11.55 -15.36 19.39
CA LEU A 234 10.81 -15.75 20.60
C LEU A 234 9.88 -16.94 20.35
N GLU A 235 9.26 -17.01 19.17
CA GLU A 235 8.46 -18.18 18.76
C GLU A 235 9.31 -19.44 18.67
N GLU A 236 10.53 -19.34 18.13
CA GLU A 236 11.51 -20.44 18.11
C GLU A 236 11.93 -20.86 19.53
N GLU A 237 12.23 -19.91 20.41
CA GLU A 237 12.59 -20.17 21.81
C GLU A 237 11.41 -20.83 22.58
N VAL A 238 10.17 -20.39 22.35
CA VAL A 238 8.96 -21.00 22.94
C VAL A 238 8.72 -22.41 22.39
N ALA A 239 8.91 -22.62 21.09
CA ALA A 239 8.79 -23.95 20.49
C ALA A 239 9.83 -24.93 21.05
N ALA A 240 11.08 -24.49 21.22
CA ALA A 240 12.13 -25.27 21.85
C ALA A 240 11.80 -25.60 23.32
N ALA A 241 11.31 -24.61 24.09
CA ALA A 241 10.91 -24.83 25.48
C ALA A 241 9.75 -25.83 25.60
N ARG A 242 8.77 -25.79 24.67
CA ARG A 242 7.69 -26.78 24.62
C ARG A 242 8.19 -28.19 24.32
N ALA A 243 9.07 -28.34 23.33
CA ALA A 243 9.68 -29.64 23.01
C ALA A 243 10.44 -30.23 24.22
N HIS A 244 11.19 -29.39 24.94
CA HIS A 244 11.85 -29.81 26.18
C HIS A 244 10.85 -30.20 27.29
N ALA A 245 9.75 -29.48 27.44
CA ALA A 245 8.71 -29.81 28.42
C ALA A 245 7.99 -31.12 28.08
N GLU A 246 7.69 -31.36 26.80
CA GLU A 246 7.11 -32.62 26.31
C GLU A 246 8.06 -33.80 26.53
N GLN A 247 9.35 -33.62 26.25
CA GLN A 247 10.37 -34.64 26.54
C GLN A 247 10.45 -34.94 28.04
N ALA A 248 10.50 -33.91 28.90
CA ALA A 248 10.52 -34.09 30.34
C ALA A 248 9.24 -34.77 30.86
N ALA A 249 8.08 -34.48 30.27
CA ALA A 249 6.83 -35.15 30.60
C ALA A 249 6.84 -36.62 30.18
N ALA A 250 7.41 -36.94 29.01
CA ALA A 250 7.60 -38.32 28.55
C ALA A 250 8.56 -39.10 29.46
N ASP A 251 9.67 -38.48 29.88
CA ASP A 251 10.64 -39.07 30.80
C ASP A 251 10.02 -39.29 32.20
N LEU A 252 9.19 -38.35 32.68
CA LEU A 252 8.44 -38.56 33.93
C LEU A 252 7.43 -39.70 33.80
N ALA A 253 6.72 -39.80 32.68
CA ALA A 253 5.77 -40.88 32.43
C ALA A 253 6.46 -42.25 32.36
N SER A 254 7.64 -42.35 31.75
CA SER A 254 8.42 -43.61 31.73
C SER A 254 8.91 -43.97 33.12
N LEU A 255 9.44 -43.02 33.90
CA LEU A 255 9.85 -43.25 35.28
C LEU A 255 8.69 -43.68 36.19
N HIS A 256 7.50 -43.08 36.03
CA HIS A 256 6.30 -43.50 36.75
C HIS A 256 5.88 -44.92 36.40
N LYS A 257 5.99 -45.30 35.12
CA LYS A 257 5.71 -46.68 34.69
C LYS A 257 6.71 -47.66 35.30
N GLU A 258 8.01 -47.35 35.24
CA GLU A 258 9.07 -48.17 35.84
C GLU A 258 8.87 -48.33 37.36
N ALA A 259 8.49 -47.25 38.05
CA ALA A 259 8.18 -47.28 39.48
C ALA A 259 6.97 -48.18 39.78
N ALA A 260 5.88 -48.06 39.00
CA ALA A 260 4.69 -48.90 39.17
C ALA A 260 4.98 -50.38 38.89
N ASP A 261 5.79 -50.69 37.88
CA ASP A 261 6.20 -52.07 37.57
C ASP A 261 7.12 -52.65 38.67
N ALA A 262 7.99 -51.83 39.28
CA ALA A 262 8.80 -52.21 40.43
C ALA A 262 7.95 -52.45 41.69
N GLU A 263 6.95 -51.61 41.96
CA GLU A 263 6.00 -51.80 43.06
C GLU A 263 5.20 -53.10 42.90
N ARG A 264 4.68 -53.39 41.71
CA ARG A 264 4.02 -54.67 41.39
C ARG A 264 4.94 -55.87 41.63
N SER A 265 6.19 -55.77 41.19
CA SER A 265 7.19 -56.83 41.40
C SER A 265 7.46 -57.06 42.89
N LEU A 266 7.49 -56.00 43.69
CA LEU A 266 7.66 -56.06 45.14
C LEU A 266 6.45 -56.71 45.82
N LEU A 267 5.23 -56.33 45.45
CA LEU A 267 3.99 -56.95 45.95
C LEU A 267 3.96 -58.45 45.66
N LYS A 268 4.33 -58.87 44.44
CA LYS A 268 4.46 -60.30 44.09
C LYS A 268 5.45 -61.04 44.96
N LEU A 269 6.63 -60.45 45.22
CA LEU A 269 7.62 -61.05 46.11
C LEU A 269 7.14 -61.13 47.57
N GLN A 270 6.36 -60.14 48.03
CA GLN A 270 5.73 -60.19 49.36
C GLN A 270 4.67 -61.29 49.45
N ALA A 271 3.83 -61.46 48.43
CA ALA A 271 2.84 -62.54 48.36
C ALA A 271 3.48 -63.94 48.36
N LEU A 272 4.55 -64.12 47.59
CA LEU A 272 5.34 -65.36 47.61
C LEU A 272 5.96 -65.64 48.98
N ARG A 273 6.43 -64.59 49.67
CA ARG A 273 7.00 -64.71 51.01
C ARG A 273 5.93 -65.05 52.07
N THR A 274 4.72 -64.53 51.94
CA THR A 274 3.61 -64.89 52.84
C THR A 274 3.24 -66.37 52.67
N LEU A 275 3.25 -66.89 51.45
CA LEU A 275 3.04 -68.32 51.17
C LEU A 275 4.13 -69.21 51.79
N ASP A 276 5.39 -68.77 51.73
CA ASP A 276 6.52 -69.51 52.33
C ASP A 276 6.55 -69.45 53.86
N SER A 277 5.92 -68.45 54.49
CA SER A 277 5.92 -68.27 55.95
C SER A 277 4.68 -68.85 56.65
N GLY A 278 3.72 -69.38 55.90
CA GLY A 278 2.54 -70.07 56.40
C GLY A 278 1.39 -69.88 55.42
N ALA A 279 1.02 -70.94 54.71
CA ALA A 279 -0.13 -70.92 53.81
C ALA A 279 -1.36 -70.36 54.56
N THR A 280 -2.08 -69.45 53.92
CA THR A 280 -3.30 -68.86 54.47
C THR A 280 -4.27 -69.99 54.84
N PRO A 281 -5.02 -69.88 55.95
CA PRO A 281 -5.97 -70.91 56.35
C PRO A 281 -6.91 -71.31 55.22
N ALA A 282 -7.36 -70.34 54.41
CA ALA A 282 -8.18 -70.58 53.22
C ALA A 282 -7.47 -71.47 52.19
N LEU A 283 -6.20 -71.21 51.87
CA LEU A 283 -5.43 -72.02 50.91
C LEU A 283 -5.06 -73.40 51.46
N LEU A 284 -4.88 -73.52 52.79
CA LEU A 284 -4.73 -74.82 53.43
C LEU A 284 -6.04 -75.61 53.40
N ASP A 285 -7.17 -74.93 53.61
CA ASP A 285 -8.50 -75.53 53.61
C ASP A 285 -8.87 -76.02 52.20
N THR A 286 -8.65 -75.23 51.14
CA THR A 286 -8.80 -75.70 49.76
C THR A 286 -7.85 -76.87 49.49
N LEU A 287 -6.55 -76.77 49.83
CA LEU A 287 -5.59 -77.88 49.62
C LEU A 287 -5.92 -79.17 50.42
N GLU A 288 -6.68 -79.05 51.50
CA GLU A 288 -7.21 -80.15 52.30
C GLU A 288 -8.48 -80.74 51.67
N HIS A 289 -9.41 -79.90 51.19
CA HIS A 289 -10.61 -80.32 50.47
C HIS A 289 -10.31 -81.00 49.14
N VAL A 290 -9.35 -80.48 48.36
CA VAL A 290 -8.87 -81.14 47.13
C VAL A 290 -7.73 -82.14 47.37
N ALA A 291 -7.48 -82.56 48.61
CA ALA A 291 -6.38 -83.47 48.92
C ALA A 291 -6.48 -84.84 48.24
N GLU A 292 -7.68 -85.43 48.17
CA GLU A 292 -7.87 -86.76 47.58
C GLU A 292 -7.70 -86.74 46.04
N PRO A 293 -8.30 -85.79 45.29
CA PRO A 293 -8.02 -85.68 43.86
C PRO A 293 -6.57 -85.28 43.56
N LEU A 294 -5.95 -84.40 44.36
CA LEU A 294 -4.52 -84.08 44.23
C LEU A 294 -3.63 -85.29 44.52
N GLN A 295 -4.02 -86.16 45.46
CA GLN A 295 -3.36 -87.43 45.71
C GLN A 295 -3.48 -88.36 44.50
N LEU A 296 -4.65 -88.47 43.88
CA LEU A 296 -4.84 -89.26 42.66
C LEU A 296 -3.98 -88.75 41.50
N LEU A 297 -3.86 -87.43 41.37
CA LEU A 297 -3.04 -86.78 40.34
C LEU A 297 -1.54 -86.97 40.63
N PHE A 298 -1.14 -86.89 41.90
CA PHE A 298 0.20 -87.21 42.37
C PHE A 298 0.54 -88.70 42.22
N ASP A 299 -0.39 -89.61 42.50
CA ASP A 299 -0.20 -91.04 42.33
C ASP A 299 -0.09 -91.39 40.84
N ALA A 300 -0.89 -90.76 39.97
CA ALA A 300 -0.73 -90.87 38.52
C ALA A 300 0.66 -90.40 38.06
N TYR A 301 1.18 -89.30 38.63
CA TYR A 301 2.54 -88.82 38.41
C TYR A 301 3.60 -89.81 38.93
N ALA A 302 3.50 -90.25 40.18
CA ALA A 302 4.46 -91.14 40.83
C ALA A 302 4.52 -92.54 40.19
N THR A 303 3.37 -93.10 39.79
CA THR A 303 3.31 -94.43 39.13
C THR A 303 3.96 -94.41 37.75
N SER A 304 3.97 -93.26 37.06
CA SER A 304 4.66 -93.11 35.76
C SER A 304 6.19 -93.14 35.87
N MET A 305 6.74 -92.82 37.05
CA MET A 305 8.18 -92.67 37.27
C MET A 305 8.90 -93.97 37.69
N TYR A 306 8.19 -95.02 38.16
CA TYR A 306 8.82 -96.13 38.90
C TYR A 306 8.55 -97.58 38.42
N GLU A 307 7.79 -97.82 37.35
CA GLU A 307 7.75 -99.14 36.70
C GLU A 307 8.86 -99.27 35.65
N GLN A 308 10.08 -99.64 36.07
CA GLN A 308 11.06 -100.20 35.15
C GLN A 308 10.70 -101.66 34.85
N PRO A 309 10.66 -102.10 33.57
CA PRO A 309 10.40 -103.49 33.25
C PRO A 309 11.52 -104.37 33.82
N GLN A 310 11.17 -105.34 34.68
CA GLN A 310 12.07 -106.44 35.00
C GLN A 310 12.22 -107.32 33.75
N GLU A 311 13.42 -107.36 33.18
CA GLU A 311 13.77 -108.28 32.10
C GLU A 311 13.68 -109.73 32.58
N GLY A 312 12.70 -110.48 32.05
CA GLY A 312 12.66 -111.93 32.24
C GLY A 312 11.32 -112.55 31.91
N GLU A 313 11.34 -113.45 30.93
CA GLU A 313 10.30 -114.41 30.52
C GLU A 313 9.36 -114.00 29.38
N GLU A 314 9.06 -115.01 28.57
CA GLU A 314 8.90 -115.01 27.12
C GLU A 314 7.57 -114.46 26.59
N GLU A 315 7.61 -114.09 25.32
CA GLU A 315 6.57 -113.49 24.48
C GLU A 315 5.19 -114.17 24.54
N GLU A 316 4.16 -113.42 24.92
CA GLU A 316 2.84 -113.46 24.29
C GLU A 316 2.29 -112.02 24.22
N GLU A 317 1.78 -111.64 23.04
CA GLU A 317 1.41 -110.29 22.60
C GLU A 317 0.85 -109.36 23.70
N ARG A 318 1.63 -108.34 24.09
CA ARG A 318 1.16 -107.14 24.79
C ARG A 318 1.63 -105.87 24.06
N PRO A 319 0.79 -104.84 23.93
CA PRO A 319 1.16 -103.59 23.24
C PRO A 319 2.16 -102.77 24.08
N PRO A 320 3.00 -101.94 23.43
CA PRO A 320 4.00 -101.12 24.10
C PRO A 320 3.31 -100.02 24.92
N SER A 321 3.51 -100.00 26.24
CA SER A 321 2.85 -99.06 27.16
C SER A 321 3.85 -98.45 28.15
N SER A 322 4.67 -97.53 27.66
CA SER A 322 5.46 -96.63 28.51
C SER A 322 5.32 -95.21 27.98
N ILE A 323 4.80 -94.30 28.80
CA ILE A 323 4.89 -92.85 28.56
C ILE A 323 6.35 -92.48 28.80
N ASP A 324 6.98 -91.80 27.85
CA ASP A 324 8.38 -91.37 28.00
C ASP A 324 8.45 -90.22 29.02
N ARG A 325 9.48 -90.25 29.87
CA ARG A 325 9.78 -89.22 30.89
C ARG A 325 9.84 -87.82 30.29
N ALA A 326 10.22 -87.71 29.01
CA ALA A 326 10.24 -86.46 28.27
C ALA A 326 8.82 -85.90 28.03
N GLU A 327 7.81 -86.73 27.77
CA GLU A 327 6.45 -86.28 27.45
C GLU A 327 5.70 -85.73 28.67
N LEU A 328 5.91 -86.31 29.86
CA LEU A 328 5.30 -85.81 31.11
C LEU A 328 5.99 -84.53 31.62
N LEU A 329 7.30 -84.41 31.45
CA LEU A 329 8.02 -83.16 31.72
C LEU A 329 7.66 -82.06 30.74
N HIS A 330 7.41 -82.39 29.46
CA HIS A 330 6.85 -81.45 28.51
C HIS A 330 5.43 -81.01 28.89
N LEU A 331 4.58 -81.90 29.40
CA LEU A 331 3.26 -81.53 29.91
C LEU A 331 3.35 -80.50 31.05
N LEU A 332 4.25 -80.71 32.02
CA LEU A 332 4.43 -79.81 33.16
C LEU A 332 5.19 -78.51 32.81
N GLN A 333 6.15 -78.55 31.88
CA GLN A 333 6.77 -77.35 31.31
C GLN A 333 5.80 -76.55 30.44
N ASP A 334 4.90 -77.22 29.74
CA ASP A 334 3.83 -76.55 29.00
C ASP A 334 2.89 -75.85 29.99
N PHE A 335 2.59 -76.41 31.17
CA PHE A 335 1.90 -75.68 32.24
C PHE A 335 2.65 -74.43 32.74
N GLU A 336 3.99 -74.50 32.82
CA GLU A 336 4.85 -73.37 33.21
C GLU A 336 4.93 -72.27 32.12
N ILE A 337 4.80 -72.65 30.84
CA ILE A 337 4.81 -71.76 29.67
C ILE A 337 3.42 -71.18 29.35
N ILE A 338 2.33 -71.87 29.72
CA ILE A 338 0.95 -71.51 29.38
C ILE A 338 0.39 -70.37 30.26
N GLY A 339 1.00 -70.06 31.41
CA GLY A 339 0.78 -68.80 32.15
C GLY A 339 1.50 -67.62 31.49
N ARG A 340 0.92 -67.05 30.42
CA ARG A 340 1.62 -66.19 29.45
C ARG A 340 2.24 -64.88 30.00
N GLY A 341 3.54 -64.81 29.80
CA GLY A 341 4.47 -63.68 29.80
C GLY A 341 5.87 -64.28 29.92
N ASP A 342 6.94 -63.72 29.33
CA ASP A 342 8.31 -64.28 29.52
C ASP A 342 8.47 -64.67 31.00
N PRO A 343 8.78 -65.95 31.33
CA PRO A 343 8.77 -66.39 32.72
C PRO A 343 9.70 -65.45 33.48
N PRO A 344 9.26 -64.83 34.60
CA PRO A 344 10.18 -64.03 35.39
C PRO A 344 11.38 -64.92 35.68
N GLU A 345 12.61 -64.41 35.48
CA GLU A 345 13.86 -65.21 35.61
C GLU A 345 13.94 -66.00 36.93
N VAL A 346 13.11 -65.64 37.90
CA VAL A 346 12.95 -66.23 39.24
C VAL A 346 12.13 -67.54 39.27
N MET A 347 11.29 -67.85 38.27
CA MET A 347 10.43 -69.06 38.24
C MET A 347 11.02 -70.23 37.45
N TYR A 348 12.14 -70.06 36.76
CA TYR A 348 12.90 -71.19 36.22
C TYR A 348 13.36 -72.08 37.38
N GLY A 349 12.71 -73.23 37.58
CA GLY A 349 13.20 -74.25 38.52
C GLY A 349 12.25 -74.79 39.56
N VAL A 350 10.94 -74.49 39.52
CA VAL A 350 10.01 -75.15 40.47
C VAL A 350 10.01 -76.68 40.26
N PHE A 351 10.13 -77.12 39.00
CA PHE A 351 10.23 -78.55 38.66
C PHE A 351 11.45 -78.92 37.79
N SER A 352 12.11 -77.95 37.15
CA SER A 352 13.29 -78.21 36.32
C SER A 352 14.56 -78.35 37.17
N GLY A 353 14.83 -79.57 37.66
CA GLY A 353 16.06 -79.90 38.40
C GLY A 353 15.92 -81.02 39.43
N CYS A 354 14.69 -81.39 39.79
CA CYS A 354 14.44 -82.43 40.78
C CYS A 354 14.56 -83.82 40.14
N GLY A 355 15.79 -84.35 40.08
CA GLY A 355 16.03 -85.79 39.93
C GLY A 355 15.71 -86.59 41.21
N GLN A 356 15.11 -85.96 42.22
CA GLN A 356 14.70 -86.55 43.49
C GLN A 356 13.17 -86.62 43.58
N GLN A 357 12.68 -87.66 44.25
CA GLN A 357 11.27 -87.86 44.59
C GLN A 357 10.71 -86.60 45.25
N MET A 358 9.80 -85.90 44.56
CA MET A 358 8.99 -84.88 45.21
C MET A 358 8.01 -85.57 46.13
N SER A 359 7.93 -85.11 47.37
CA SER A 359 6.84 -85.48 48.27
C SER A 359 5.53 -84.83 47.83
N LEU A 360 4.39 -85.40 48.24
CA LEU A 360 3.06 -84.83 47.98
C LEU A 360 2.98 -83.37 48.45
N ASP A 361 3.57 -83.05 49.60
CA ASP A 361 3.54 -81.69 50.16
C ASP A 361 4.35 -80.69 49.31
N GLU A 362 5.45 -81.13 48.71
CA GLU A 362 6.25 -80.32 47.78
C GLU A 362 5.51 -80.13 46.45
N PHE A 363 4.79 -81.15 45.98
CA PHE A 363 3.92 -81.06 44.81
C PHE A 363 2.76 -80.08 45.03
N LYS A 364 2.06 -80.19 46.16
CA LYS A 364 0.98 -79.27 46.57
C LYS A 364 1.49 -77.83 46.70
N ARG A 365 2.67 -77.62 47.31
CA ARG A 365 3.29 -76.28 47.40
C ARG A 365 3.71 -75.73 46.04
N GLY A 366 4.23 -76.57 45.15
CA GLY A 366 4.56 -76.18 43.78
C GLY A 366 3.32 -75.71 43.01
N LEU A 367 2.22 -76.44 43.14
CA LEU A 367 0.95 -76.11 42.50
C LEU A 367 0.33 -74.81 43.06
N ALA A 368 0.37 -74.63 44.38
CA ALA A 368 -0.09 -73.39 45.03
C ALA A 368 0.75 -72.16 44.64
N ARG A 369 2.07 -72.30 44.47
CA ARG A 369 2.95 -71.23 43.98
C ARG A 369 2.65 -70.87 42.53
N LEU A 370 2.34 -71.87 41.70
CA LEU A 370 1.98 -71.68 40.30
C LEU A 370 0.63 -70.95 40.18
N ALA A 371 -0.36 -71.35 40.98
CA ALA A 371 -1.66 -70.69 41.10
C ALA A 371 -1.53 -69.19 41.45
N VAL A 372 -0.75 -68.87 42.49
CA VAL A 372 -0.53 -67.47 42.91
C VAL A 372 0.26 -66.66 41.87
N GLY A 373 1.14 -67.31 41.10
CA GLY A 373 1.88 -66.65 40.02
C GLY A 373 1.01 -66.27 38.82
N VAL A 374 -0.13 -66.94 38.63
CA VAL A 374 -1.03 -66.82 37.47
C VAL A 374 -2.29 -66.00 37.78
N ALA A 375 -2.75 -66.00 39.03
CA ALA A 375 -3.95 -65.28 39.45
C ALA A 375 -3.85 -63.76 39.28
N ASP A 376 -4.95 -63.13 38.89
CA ASP A 376 -5.06 -61.68 38.83
C ASP A 376 -5.15 -61.08 40.26
N GLU A 377 -4.71 -59.83 40.46
CA GLU A 377 -4.65 -59.19 41.79
C GLU A 377 -6.03 -59.04 42.48
N LYS A 378 -7.11 -59.42 41.80
CA LYS A 378 -8.51 -59.29 42.23
C LYS A 378 -9.19 -60.61 42.58
N GLU A 379 -8.56 -61.76 42.34
CA GLU A 379 -9.17 -63.06 42.64
C GLU A 379 -8.82 -63.48 44.07
N GLU A 380 -9.84 -63.73 44.89
CA GLU A 380 -9.68 -64.14 46.30
C GLU A 380 -9.17 -65.58 46.43
N ASP A 381 -9.40 -66.42 45.41
CA ASP A 381 -8.84 -67.77 45.32
C ASP A 381 -8.03 -67.97 44.01
N PRO A 382 -6.69 -67.94 44.10
CA PRO A 382 -5.82 -68.10 42.95
C PRO A 382 -5.76 -69.54 42.40
N LEU A 383 -6.22 -70.54 43.16
CA LEU A 383 -6.15 -71.96 42.79
C LEU A 383 -7.30 -72.40 41.91
N THR A 384 -8.51 -71.92 42.18
CA THR A 384 -9.74 -72.37 41.52
C THR A 384 -9.75 -72.15 40.01
N PRO A 385 -9.40 -70.96 39.47
CA PRO A 385 -9.35 -70.76 38.01
C PRO A 385 -8.32 -71.67 37.32
N LEU A 386 -7.18 -71.91 37.97
CA LEU A 386 -6.14 -72.78 37.44
C LEU A 386 -6.58 -74.25 37.45
N LEU A 387 -7.27 -74.69 38.51
CA LEU A 387 -7.80 -76.04 38.64
C LEU A 387 -8.96 -76.31 37.67
N LEU A 388 -9.86 -75.35 37.45
CA LEU A 388 -10.97 -75.45 36.48
C LEU A 388 -10.50 -75.48 35.03
N LEU A 389 -9.34 -74.89 34.72
CA LEU A 389 -8.74 -74.94 33.38
C LEU A 389 -7.99 -76.25 33.09
N LEU A 390 -7.66 -77.06 34.11
CA LEU A 390 -6.90 -78.29 33.93
C LEU A 390 -7.60 -79.35 33.05
N PRO A 391 -8.88 -79.71 33.26
CA PRO A 391 -9.55 -80.76 32.49
C PRO A 391 -9.59 -80.45 30.99
N ASP A 392 -10.10 -79.27 30.62
CA ASP A 392 -10.21 -78.82 29.22
C ASP A 392 -8.87 -78.79 28.50
N ARG A 393 -7.80 -78.42 29.21
CA ARG A 393 -6.46 -78.33 28.64
C ARG A 393 -5.78 -79.69 28.52
N ILE A 394 -5.94 -80.57 29.51
CA ILE A 394 -5.49 -81.98 29.42
C ILE A 394 -6.17 -82.69 28.25
N GLU A 395 -7.42 -82.36 27.96
CA GLU A 395 -8.16 -82.93 26.82
C GLU A 395 -7.63 -82.45 25.46
N GLN A 396 -7.15 -81.21 25.38
CA GLN A 396 -6.61 -80.58 24.17
C GLN A 396 -5.17 -81.02 23.84
N ILE A 397 -4.38 -81.44 24.82
CA ILE A 397 -3.03 -81.93 24.59
C ILE A 397 -3.12 -83.33 23.97
N LYS A 398 -2.67 -83.48 22.71
CA LYS A 398 -2.60 -84.76 22.00
C LYS A 398 -1.48 -85.62 22.58
N LEU A 399 -1.72 -86.23 23.73
CA LEU A 399 -0.82 -87.20 24.36
C LEU A 399 -0.92 -88.51 23.60
N THR A 400 -0.03 -88.72 22.64
CA THR A 400 -0.06 -89.86 21.71
C THR A 400 0.25 -91.21 22.37
N SER A 401 0.63 -91.24 23.65
CA SER A 401 1.16 -92.42 24.36
C SER A 401 0.47 -92.73 25.70
N LEU A 402 -0.49 -91.93 26.15
CA LEU A 402 -1.21 -92.18 27.40
C LEU A 402 -2.24 -93.29 27.20
N ASP A 403 -2.05 -94.42 27.87
CA ASP A 403 -3.03 -95.51 27.93
C ASP A 403 -4.40 -94.95 28.32
N VAL A 404 -5.44 -95.39 27.62
CA VAL A 404 -6.83 -94.95 27.78
C VAL A 404 -7.26 -95.03 29.25
N GLN A 405 -6.80 -96.04 29.99
CA GLN A 405 -7.10 -96.18 31.42
C GLN A 405 -6.43 -95.11 32.30
N ARG A 406 -5.22 -94.68 31.97
CA ARG A 406 -4.50 -93.66 32.75
C ARG A 406 -5.01 -92.25 32.43
N ARG A 407 -5.29 -91.98 31.15
CA ARG A 407 -5.98 -90.75 30.73
C ARG A 407 -7.34 -90.63 31.40
N PHE A 408 -8.09 -91.74 31.47
CA PHE A 408 -9.37 -91.77 32.16
C PHE A 408 -9.23 -91.44 33.65
N LYS A 409 -8.22 -91.97 34.35
CA LYS A 409 -7.99 -91.66 35.77
C LYS A 409 -7.58 -90.20 36.03
N VAL A 410 -6.72 -89.63 35.19
CA VAL A 410 -6.33 -88.21 35.33
C VAL A 410 -7.51 -87.30 35.01
N LEU A 411 -8.23 -87.56 33.91
CA LEU A 411 -9.44 -86.81 33.60
C LEU A 411 -10.50 -86.98 34.68
N GLN A 412 -10.68 -88.18 35.22
CA GLN A 412 -11.60 -88.43 36.33
C GLN A 412 -11.18 -87.66 37.59
N ALA A 413 -9.88 -87.61 37.92
CA ALA A 413 -9.40 -86.81 39.04
C ALA A 413 -9.60 -85.30 38.79
N CYS A 414 -9.41 -84.82 37.56
CA CYS A 414 -9.67 -83.43 37.18
C CYS A 414 -11.17 -83.09 37.17
N ASP A 415 -12.03 -84.02 36.75
CA ASP A 415 -13.49 -83.87 36.76
C ASP A 415 -14.02 -83.88 38.21
N MET A 416 -13.44 -84.73 39.06
CA MET A 416 -13.67 -84.69 40.51
C MET A 416 -13.19 -83.38 41.15
N LEU A 417 -12.04 -82.84 40.71
CA LEU A 417 -11.57 -81.53 41.15
C LEU A 417 -12.53 -80.41 40.74
N ALA A 418 -12.98 -80.42 39.48
CA ALA A 418 -13.86 -79.38 38.95
C ALA A 418 -15.23 -79.42 39.64
N THR A 419 -15.82 -80.60 39.83
CA THR A 419 -17.11 -80.76 40.52
C THR A 419 -17.05 -80.32 41.99
N LEU A 420 -15.98 -80.67 42.71
CA LEU A 420 -15.80 -80.22 44.10
C LEU A 420 -15.64 -78.69 44.21
N LEU A 421 -15.05 -78.05 43.21
CA LEU A 421 -14.88 -76.59 43.18
C LEU A 421 -16.14 -75.85 42.70
N ASP A 422 -16.91 -76.43 41.78
CA ASP A 422 -18.20 -75.88 41.34
C ASP A 422 -19.28 -75.97 42.45
N ASP A 423 -19.29 -77.05 43.23
CA ASP A 423 -20.24 -77.22 44.35
C ASP A 423 -20.02 -76.17 45.47
N GLU A 424 -18.79 -75.67 45.67
CA GLU A 424 -18.50 -74.59 46.65
C GLU A 424 -18.90 -73.19 46.15
N LEU A 425 -18.94 -72.97 44.83
CA LEU A 425 -19.40 -71.69 44.25
C LEU A 425 -20.92 -71.55 44.29
N ASP A 426 -21.66 -72.66 44.14
CA ASP A 426 -23.14 -72.66 44.14
C ASP A 426 -23.73 -72.49 45.57
N GLU A 427 -23.01 -72.83 46.64
CA GLU A 427 -23.50 -72.65 48.03
C GLU A 427 -23.37 -71.20 48.54
N GLY A 428 -22.54 -70.36 47.92
CA GLY A 428 -22.28 -68.99 48.36
C GLY A 428 -23.28 -67.93 47.89
N ASP A 429 -23.97 -68.14 46.77
CA ASP A 429 -24.80 -67.10 46.11
C ASP A 429 -26.27 -67.08 46.57
N SER A 430 -26.69 -67.93 47.51
CA SER A 430 -28.11 -68.08 47.87
C SER A 430 -28.59 -67.23 49.06
N GLU A 431 -27.71 -66.49 49.77
CA GLU A 431 -28.11 -65.68 50.94
C GLU A 431 -28.03 -64.15 50.74
N GLU A 432 -27.46 -63.62 49.64
CA GLU A 432 -27.30 -62.15 49.47
C GLU A 432 -28.42 -61.43 48.69
N GLU A 433 -29.39 -62.12 48.08
CA GLU A 433 -30.47 -61.46 47.31
C GLU A 433 -31.65 -60.92 48.17
N GLU A 434 -31.70 -61.10 49.50
CA GLU A 434 -32.81 -60.58 50.32
C GLU A 434 -32.58 -59.20 50.97
N GLU A 435 -31.39 -58.56 50.87
CA GLU A 435 -31.15 -57.26 51.53
C GLU A 435 -31.18 -56.01 50.63
N GLU A 436 -31.22 -56.12 49.29
CA GLU A 436 -31.26 -54.93 48.40
C GLU A 436 -32.66 -54.34 48.12
N GLU A 437 -33.75 -54.85 48.73
CA GLU A 437 -35.08 -54.24 48.61
C GLU A 437 -35.39 -53.15 49.69
N GLN A 438 -34.40 -52.74 50.48
CA GLN A 438 -34.54 -51.64 51.45
C GLN A 438 -33.34 -50.68 51.48
N GLU A 439 -33.12 -49.90 50.41
CA GLU A 439 -32.53 -48.55 50.53
C GLU A 439 -33.00 -47.57 49.44
#